data_AF-A0A4P7UDT1-F1
#
_entry.id   AF-A0A4P7UDT1-F1
#
_cell.length_a   1.000
_cell.length_b   1.000
_cell.length_c   1.000
_cell.angle_alpha   90.00
_cell.angle_beta   90.00
_cell.angle_gamma   90.00
#
_symmetry.space_group_name_H-M   'P 1'
#
loop_
_entity.id
_entity.type
_entity.pdbx_description
1 polymer ?
#
loop_
_entity_poly.entity_id
_entity_poly.type
_entity_poly.pdbx_seq_one_letter_code
_entity_poly.pdbx_strand_id
1 'polypeptide(L)'
;MAGDEALGRDERRLPYFGAPPSRTPRLVVEEPTLRGKRVVLSRPHGFVYDVRAVSELWTNDDGHLCVEVVTEEEYFRWMFTQEQPTIVTYPARLVWVE
;
A
#
# COMPACT_ATOMS: atom_id res chain seq x y z
N MET A 1 33.06 -31.09 25.50
CA MET A 1 32.28 -31.29 24.26
C MET A 1 31.00 -32.02 24.65
N ALA A 2 29.96 -31.27 25.02
CA ALA A 2 28.62 -31.80 25.27
C ALA A 2 27.67 -30.95 24.41
N GLY A 3 27.37 -31.45 23.22
CA GLY A 3 26.49 -30.80 22.26
C GLY A 3 25.04 -31.07 22.62
N ASP A 4 24.30 -30.01 22.91
CA ASP A 4 23.16 -29.56 22.11
C ASP A 4 22.22 -30.64 21.50
N GLU A 5 21.66 -31.54 22.31
CA GLU A 5 20.67 -32.53 21.84
C GLU A 5 19.28 -32.38 22.49
N ALA A 6 18.88 -31.18 22.89
CA ALA A 6 17.57 -30.97 23.53
C ALA A 6 16.69 -29.85 22.93
N LEU A 7 16.95 -29.35 21.71
CA LEU A 7 15.91 -28.64 20.93
C LEU A 7 15.12 -29.64 20.07
N GLY A 8 14.53 -30.61 20.75
CA GLY A 8 13.80 -31.73 20.19
C GLY A 8 12.43 -31.35 19.65
N ARG A 9 12.38 -31.17 18.33
CA ARG A 9 11.30 -31.58 17.41
C ARG A 9 9.93 -30.87 17.40
N ASP A 10 9.55 -30.05 18.38
CA ASP A 10 8.17 -29.51 18.45
C ASP A 10 8.03 -27.96 18.36
N GLU A 11 9.13 -27.21 18.22
CA GLU A 11 9.08 -25.73 18.20
C GLU A 11 9.08 -25.08 16.81
N ARG A 12 9.20 -25.85 15.71
CA ARG A 12 9.52 -25.27 14.39
C ARG A 12 8.43 -25.37 13.32
N ARG A 13 7.23 -25.83 13.65
CA ARG A 13 6.12 -25.80 12.69
C ARG A 13 5.34 -24.50 12.87
N LEU A 14 5.72 -23.48 12.10
CA LEU A 14 4.97 -22.23 12.03
C LEU A 14 3.50 -22.56 11.73
N PRO A 15 2.55 -21.94 12.46
CA PRO A 15 1.14 -22.16 12.21
C PRO A 15 0.79 -21.77 10.77
N TYR A 16 0.15 -22.69 10.06
CA TYR A 16 -0.40 -22.40 8.74
C TYR A 16 -1.77 -21.75 8.90
N PHE A 17 -1.90 -20.50 8.47
CA PHE A 17 -3.12 -19.71 8.59
C PHE A 17 -4.04 -19.79 7.36
N GLY A 18 -3.72 -20.64 6.38
CA GLY A 18 -4.42 -20.65 5.10
C GLY A 18 -3.80 -19.69 4.08
N ALA A 19 -4.50 -19.50 2.96
CA ALA A 19 -4.16 -18.46 2.00
C ALA A 19 -4.71 -17.11 2.50
N PRO A 20 -3.98 -16.00 2.28
CA PRO A 20 -4.54 -14.68 2.52
C PRO A 20 -5.81 -14.49 1.67
N PRO A 21 -6.83 -13.79 2.19
CA PRO A 21 -8.03 -13.49 1.42
C PRO A 21 -7.66 -12.68 0.16
N SER A 22 -8.39 -12.93 -0.93
CA SER A 22 -8.24 -12.15 -2.16
C SER A 22 -8.52 -10.67 -1.88
N ARG A 23 -7.64 -9.83 -2.42
CA ARG A 23 -7.80 -8.38 -2.39
C ARG A 23 -8.85 -7.96 -3.40
N THR A 24 -10.00 -7.50 -2.92
CA THR A 24 -11.05 -6.94 -3.78
C THR A 24 -10.80 -5.44 -3.94
N PRO A 25 -10.50 -4.95 -5.16
CA PRO A 25 -10.27 -3.53 -5.40
C PRO A 25 -11.51 -2.72 -4.98
N ARG A 26 -11.30 -1.68 -4.19
CA ARG A 26 -12.35 -0.72 -3.80
C ARG A 26 -11.99 0.67 -4.30
N LEU A 27 -12.97 1.46 -4.75
CA LEU A 27 -12.67 2.84 -5.09
C LEU A 27 -12.22 3.59 -3.85
N VAL A 28 -11.22 4.46 -3.98
CA VAL A 28 -10.70 5.21 -2.82
C VAL A 28 -11.76 6.09 -2.14
N VAL A 29 -12.81 6.47 -2.85
CA VAL A 29 -13.93 7.26 -2.30
C VAL A 29 -14.79 6.50 -1.29
N GLU A 30 -14.70 5.17 -1.30
CA GLU A 30 -15.41 4.28 -0.38
C GLU A 30 -14.56 3.94 0.86
N GLU A 31 -13.29 4.37 0.88
CA GLU A 31 -12.34 4.02 1.92
C GLU A 31 -12.25 5.14 2.98
N PRO A 32 -12.48 4.84 4.28
CA PRO A 32 -12.49 5.87 5.33
C PRO A 32 -11.14 6.56 5.58
N THR A 33 -10.03 5.89 5.27
CA THR A 33 -8.66 6.36 5.50
C THR A 33 -7.77 5.91 4.37
N LEU A 34 -6.91 6.77 3.84
CA LEU A 34 -6.07 6.45 2.68
C LEU A 34 -4.58 6.50 2.97
N ARG A 35 -4.12 7.39 3.84
CA ARG A 35 -2.69 7.60 4.04
C ARG A 35 -1.98 6.28 4.39
N GLY A 36 -0.97 5.94 3.59
CA GLY A 36 -0.16 4.73 3.71
C GLY A 36 -0.75 3.47 3.07
N LYS A 37 -1.99 3.48 2.56
CA LYS A 37 -2.56 2.32 1.87
C LYS A 37 -1.96 2.15 0.48
N ARG A 38 -1.88 0.87 0.06
CA ARG A 38 -1.54 0.52 -1.31
C ARG A 38 -2.73 0.82 -2.21
N VAL A 39 -2.43 1.44 -3.35
CA VAL A 39 -3.43 1.81 -4.33
C VAL A 39 -2.98 1.42 -5.73
N VAL A 40 -3.96 1.23 -6.61
CA VAL A 40 -3.79 0.98 -8.03
C VAL A 40 -4.32 2.18 -8.79
N LEU A 41 -3.54 2.69 -9.73
CA LEU A 41 -3.96 3.78 -10.60
C LEU A 41 -4.49 3.22 -11.91
N SER A 42 -5.70 3.62 -12.28
CA SER A 42 -6.25 3.38 -13.60
C SER A 42 -5.68 4.42 -14.59
N ARG A 43 -5.16 3.93 -15.72
CA ARG A 43 -4.63 4.72 -16.84
C ARG A 43 -5.32 4.27 -18.13
N PRO A 44 -5.31 5.08 -19.21
CA PRO A 44 -5.94 4.70 -20.48
C PRO A 44 -5.45 3.37 -21.07
N HIS A 45 -4.22 2.95 -20.76
CA HIS A 45 -3.58 1.76 -21.32
C HIS A 45 -3.37 0.63 -20.29
N GLY A 46 -3.97 0.72 -19.10
CA GLY A 46 -3.85 -0.31 -18.08
C GLY A 46 -3.83 0.21 -16.65
N PHE A 47 -3.24 -0.58 -15.76
CA PHE A 47 -3.16 -0.29 -14.33
C PHE A 47 -1.71 -0.12 -13.88
N VAL A 48 -1.49 0.81 -12.97
CA VAL A 48 -0.19 1.00 -12.29
C VAL A 48 -0.32 0.52 -10.86
N TYR A 49 0.54 -0.43 -10.50
CA TYR A 49 0.64 -1.04 -9.18
C TYR A 49 1.83 -0.48 -8.41
N ASP A 50 2.02 -0.95 -7.18
CA ASP A 50 3.14 -0.54 -6.31
C ASP A 50 3.15 0.98 -6.06
N VAL A 51 1.97 1.53 -5.78
CA VAL A 51 1.74 2.93 -5.45
C VAL A 51 1.12 3.02 -4.05
N ARG A 52 1.44 4.06 -3.30
CA ARG A 52 0.84 4.36 -2.00
C ARG A 52 0.22 5.75 -1.95
N ALA A 53 -0.93 5.85 -1.30
CA ALA A 53 -1.54 7.13 -0.99
C ALA A 53 -0.77 7.82 0.15
N VAL A 54 -0.49 9.10 -0.02
CA VAL A 54 0.20 9.95 0.97
C VAL A 54 -0.66 11.13 1.44
N SER A 55 -1.92 11.19 1.02
CA SER A 55 -2.93 12.10 1.55
C SER A 55 -4.23 11.35 1.84
N GLU A 56 -5.12 11.99 2.59
CA GLU A 56 -6.55 11.68 2.54
C GLU A 56 -7.16 12.27 1.26
N LEU A 57 -8.44 12.01 1.02
CA LEU A 57 -9.17 12.65 -0.08
C LEU A 57 -9.28 14.16 0.19
N TRP A 58 -9.09 14.96 -0.85
CA TRP A 58 -9.27 16.40 -0.80
C TRP A 58 -9.86 16.89 -2.12
N THR A 59 -10.52 18.04 -2.09
CA THR A 59 -11.10 18.67 -3.28
C THR A 59 -10.16 19.75 -3.79
N ASN A 60 -9.80 19.68 -5.06
CA ASN A 60 -8.95 20.71 -5.68
C ASN A 60 -9.75 21.98 -6.02
N ASP A 61 -9.05 23.01 -6.51
CA ASP A 61 -9.65 24.31 -6.85
C ASP A 61 -10.74 24.21 -7.95
N ASP A 62 -10.69 23.15 -8.78
CA ASP A 62 -11.69 22.87 -9.82
C ASP A 62 -12.91 22.07 -9.32
N GLY A 63 -12.96 21.72 -8.03
CA GLY A 63 -14.04 20.92 -7.45
C GLY A 63 -13.91 19.41 -7.67
N HIS A 64 -12.75 18.93 -8.11
CA HIS A 64 -12.48 17.50 -8.29
C HIS A 64 -11.88 16.87 -7.04
N LEU A 65 -12.41 15.68 -6.69
CA LEU A 65 -11.86 14.89 -5.60
C LEU A 65 -10.55 14.21 -6.04
N CYS A 66 -9.51 14.41 -5.24
CA CYS A 66 -8.14 14.03 -5.53
C CYS A 66 -7.50 13.29 -4.35
N VAL A 67 -6.44 12.55 -4.66
CA VAL A 67 -5.54 11.91 -3.69
C VAL A 67 -4.11 12.09 -4.18
N GLU A 68 -3.20 12.34 -3.26
CA GLU A 68 -1.77 12.37 -3.54
C GLU A 68 -1.17 10.99 -3.37
N VAL A 69 -0.31 10.61 -4.31
CA VAL A 69 0.30 9.29 -4.36
C VAL A 69 1.80 9.37 -4.66
N VAL A 70 2.51 8.32 -4.28
CA VAL A 70 3.94 8.09 -4.59
C VAL A 70 4.15 6.62 -4.93
N THR A 71 5.25 6.29 -5.61
CA THR A 71 5.63 4.87 -5.76
C THR A 71 5.93 4.24 -4.38
N GLU A 72 5.74 2.94 -4.25
CA GLU A 72 6.01 2.25 -2.98
C GLU A 72 7.50 2.31 -2.61
N GLU A 73 8.39 2.26 -3.60
CA GLU A 73 9.83 2.47 -3.40
C GLU A 73 10.11 3.84 -2.78
N GLU A 74 9.56 4.91 -3.37
CA GLU A 74 9.70 6.27 -2.87
C GLU A 74 9.08 6.46 -1.49
N TYR A 75 7.94 5.82 -1.22
CA TYR A 75 7.30 5.85 0.09
C TYR A 75 8.25 5.34 1.18
N PHE A 76 8.87 4.19 0.95
CA PHE A 76 9.80 3.61 1.94
C PHE A 76 11.12 4.39 2.00
N ARG A 77 11.67 4.81 0.86
CA ARG A 77 12.84 5.70 0.83
C ARG A 77 12.60 6.94 1.68
N TRP A 78 11.45 7.60 1.49
CA TRP A 78 11.07 8.79 2.25
C TRP A 78 10.97 8.50 3.76
N MET A 79 10.31 7.41 4.16
CA MET A 79 10.19 7.04 5.57
C MET A 79 11.54 6.88 6.28
N PHE A 80 12.55 6.33 5.59
CA PHE A 80 13.88 6.12 6.17
C PHE A 80 14.79 7.33 6.08
N THR A 81 14.74 8.07 4.97
CA THR A 81 15.68 9.18 4.69
C THR A 81 15.15 10.54 5.10
N GLN A 82 13.84 10.66 5.30
CA GLN A 82 13.10 11.93 5.44
C GLN A 82 13.23 12.86 4.21
N GLU A 83 13.78 12.37 3.09
CA GLU A 83 13.82 13.10 1.82
C GLU A 83 12.48 13.02 1.11
N GLN A 84 11.90 14.18 0.78
CA GLN A 84 10.59 14.24 0.16
C GLN A 84 10.58 13.58 -1.24
N PRO A 85 9.61 12.70 -1.53
CA PRO A 85 9.49 12.04 -2.82
C PRO A 85 8.79 12.94 -3.85
N THR A 86 8.73 12.49 -5.10
CA THR A 86 7.90 13.15 -6.10
C THR A 86 6.44 12.77 -5.87
N ILE A 87 5.68 13.68 -5.28
CA ILE A 87 4.25 13.47 -5.03
C ILE A 87 3.46 13.79 -6.31
N VAL A 88 2.56 12.88 -6.68
CA VAL A 88 1.67 13.04 -7.83
C VAL A 88 0.22 13.09 -7.36
N THR A 89 -0.50 14.12 -7.78
CA THR A 89 -1.94 14.23 -7.54
C THR A 89 -2.72 13.43 -8.58
N TYR A 90 -3.69 12.64 -8.12
CA TYR A 90 -4.50 11.77 -8.96
C TYR A 90 -6.00 11.98 -8.71
N PRO A 91 -6.85 12.01 -9.77
CA PRO A 91 -8.30 12.04 -9.59
C PRO A 91 -8.79 10.78 -8.87
N ALA A 92 -9.53 10.94 -7.77
CA ALA A 92 -9.96 9.83 -6.92
C ALA A 92 -10.76 8.75 -7.68
N ARG A 93 -11.55 9.15 -8.69
CA ARG A 93 -12.31 8.23 -9.56
C ARG A 93 -11.45 7.26 -10.38
N LEU A 94 -10.13 7.47 -10.44
CA LEU A 94 -9.17 6.62 -11.15
C LEU A 94 -8.24 5.86 -10.20
N VAL A 95 -8.53 5.85 -8.89
CA VAL A 95 -7.68 5.21 -7.88
C VAL A 95 -8.48 4.18 -7.11
N TRP A 96 -7.85 3.02 -6.89
CA TRP A 96 -8.45 1.87 -6.21
C TRP A 96 -7.54 1.43 -5.08
N VAL A 97 -8.09 1.12 -3.91
CA VAL A 97 -7.35 0.49 -2.80
C VAL A 97 -7.15 -0.99 -3.14
N GLU A 98 -5.93 -1.50 -2.94
CA GLU A 98 -5.64 -2.95 -2.99
C GLU A 98 -6.16 -3.68 -1.75
#